data_AF-A0A448PLV7-F1
#
_entry.id   AF-A0A448PLV7-F1
#
_cell.length_a   1.000
_cell.length_b   1.000
_cell.length_c   1.000
_cell.angle_alpha   90.00
_cell.angle_beta   90.00
_cell.angle_gamma   90.00
#
_symmetry.space_group_name_H-M   'P 1'
#
loop_
_entity.id
_entity.type
_entity.pdbx_description
1 polymer ?
#
loop_
_entity_poly.entity_id
_entity_poly.type
_entity_poly.pdbx_seq_one_letter_code
_entity_poly.pdbx_strand_id
1 'polypeptide(L)' 'MHVENNRWVGSVRWIPIGGESVKYDLPLGKSVHIDGLGTVTLFSVTPPSTAPPDKTKSGGSTSTLHINVNLDPGESFHP' A
#
# COMPACT_ATOMS: atom_id res chain seq x y z
N MET A 1 2.85 -7.02 -3.78
CA MET A 1 2.37 -7.74 -2.59
C MET A 1 2.89 -9.15 -2.64
N HIS A 2 3.22 -9.70 -1.49
CA HIS A 2 3.52 -11.12 -1.35
C HIS A 2 2.85 -11.62 -0.07
N VAL A 3 2.62 -12.93 0.00
CA VAL A 3 2.17 -13.59 1.22
C VAL A 3 3.41 -14.04 1.97
N GLU A 4 3.61 -13.52 3.18
CA GLU A 4 4.68 -13.95 4.08
C GLU A 4 4.04 -14.52 5.34
N ASN A 5 4.37 -15.77 5.68
CA ASN A 5 3.85 -16.45 6.87
C ASN A 5 2.30 -16.42 6.99
N ASN A 6 1.59 -16.77 5.91
CA ASN A 6 0.12 -16.69 5.79
C ASN A 6 -0.50 -15.30 5.98
N ARG A 7 0.30 -14.23 5.91
CA ARG A 7 -0.16 -12.84 6.02
C ARG A 7 0.12 -12.08 4.73
N TRP A 8 -0.83 -11.25 4.32
CA TRP A 8 -0.62 -10.32 3.22
C TRP A 8 0.30 -9.18 3.67
N VAL A 9 1.37 -8.98 2.91
CA VAL A 9 2.30 -7.85 3.08
C VAL A 9 2.24 -6.99 1.83
N GLY A 10 1.75 -5.76 2.00
CA GLY A 10 1.87 -4.69 1.01
C GLY A 10 3.26 -4.08 1.08
N SER A 11 3.75 -3.53 -0.03
CA SER A 11 4.97 -2.74 0.00
C SER A 11 4.63 -1.35 -0.54
N VAL A 12 4.93 -0.31 0.24
CA VAL A 12 4.81 1.08 -0.16
C VAL A 12 6.20 1.61 -0.46
N ARG A 13 6.33 2.32 -1.58
CA ARG A 13 7.54 3.07 -1.92
C ARG A 13 7.26 4.54 -1.67
N TRP A 14 7.95 5.10 -0.68
CA TRP A 14 7.90 6.52 -0.37
C TRP A 14 9.10 7.22 -0.99
N ILE A 15 8.88 8.39 -1.57
CA ILE A 15 9.93 9.22 -2.16
C ILE A 15 9.78 10.59 -1.49
N PRO A 16 10.52 10.86 -0.41
CA PRO A 16 10.53 12.18 0.21
C PRO A 16 11.13 13.20 -0.76
N ILE A 17 10.68 14.44 -0.68
CA ILE A 17 11.16 15.52 -1.55
C ILE A 17 12.65 15.76 -1.26
N GLY A 18 13.51 15.56 -2.26
CA GLY A 18 14.96 15.73 -2.12
C GLY A 18 15.70 14.57 -1.44
N GLY A 19 15.01 13.45 -1.15
CA GLY A 19 15.62 12.27 -0.54
C GLY A 19 15.60 11.02 -1.42
N GLU A 20 16.13 9.93 -0.88
CA GLU A 20 16.15 8.63 -1.56
C GLU A 20 14.83 7.88 -1.39
N SER A 21 14.48 7.06 -2.38
CA SER A 21 13.28 6.24 -2.28
C SER A 21 13.43 5.18 -1.19
N VAL A 22 12.54 5.18 -0.21
CA VAL A 22 12.51 4.18 0.85
C VAL A 22 11.33 3.24 0.63
N LYS A 23 11.59 1.93 0.74
CA LYS A 23 10.55 0.91 0.65
C LYS A 23 10.17 0.48 2.06
N TYR A 24 8.87 0.51 2.35
CA TYR A 24 8.30 0.08 3.60
C TYR A 24 7.38 -1.11 3.35
N ASP A 25 7.55 -2.15 4.15
CA ASP A 25 6.63 -3.29 4.15
C ASP A 25 5.52 -3.06 5.18
N LEU A 26 4.29 -3.15 4.70
CA LEU A 26 3.06 -2.91 5.43
C LEU A 26 2.33 -4.23 5.60
N PRO A 27 2.40 -4.84 6.79
CA PRO A 27 1.59 -6.00 7.09
C PRO A 27 0.10 -5.62 7.16
N LEU A 28 -0.77 -6.49 6.67
CA LEU A 28 -2.21 -6.28 6.76
C LEU A 28 -2.67 -6.08 8.21
N GLY A 29 -3.46 -5.04 8.45
CA GLY A 29 -3.95 -4.66 9.78
C GLY A 29 -2.90 -4.00 10.67
N LYS A 30 -1.72 -3.66 10.14
CA LYS A 30 -0.67 -2.94 10.86
C LYS A 30 -0.46 -1.54 10.29
N SER A 31 -0.13 -0.64 11.19
CA SER A 31 0.30 0.73 10.91
C SER A 31 1.82 0.82 10.94
N VAL A 32 2.41 1.49 9.95
CA VAL A 32 3.83 1.81 9.84
C VAL A 32 3.94 3.32 9.79
N HIS A 33 4.79 3.90 10.63
CA HIS A 33 5.10 5.32 10.57
C HIS A 33 6.21 5.55 9.52
N ILE A 34 5.97 6.47 8.60
CA ILE A 34 6.89 6.85 7.54
C ILE A 34 7.23 8.31 7.73
N ASP A 35 8.51 8.58 7.95
CA ASP A 35 9.03 9.94 8.12
C ASP A 35 8.74 10.79 6.87
N GLY A 36 8.17 11.98 7.08
CA GLY A 36 7.72 12.90 6.01
C GLY A 36 6.40 12.52 5.30
N LEU A 37 5.81 11.35 5.58
CA LEU A 37 4.46 10.97 5.08
C LEU A 37 3.44 10.86 6.21
N GLY A 38 3.87 10.48 7.41
CA GLY A 38 3.00 10.15 8.53
C GLY A 38 2.72 8.65 8.65
N THR A 39 1.60 8.30 9.27
CA THR A 39 1.27 6.91 9.59
C THR A 39 0.45 6.25 8.49
N VAL A 40 1.01 5.22 7.86
CA VAL A 40 0.34 4.43 6.82
C VAL A 40 -0.15 3.12 7.42
N THR A 41 -1.43 2.79 7.22
CA THR A 41 -2.04 1.57 7.72
C THR A 41 -2.64 0.78 6.56
N LEU A 42 -2.21 -0.48 6.42
CA LEU A 42 -2.82 -1.36 5.44
C LEU A 42 -4.14 -1.92 6.00
N PHE A 43 -5.26 -1.39 5.51
CA PHE A 43 -6.59 -1.68 6.05
C PHE A 43 -7.17 -2.99 5.53
N SER A 44 -7.25 -3.15 4.20
CA SER A 44 -7.77 -4.38 3.60
C SER A 44 -7.12 -4.68 2.26
N VAL A 45 -6.89 -5.96 2.01
CA VAL A 45 -6.46 -6.47 0.72
C VAL A 45 -7.61 -7.28 0.15
N THR A 46 -8.10 -6.88 -1.02
CA THR A 46 -9.03 -7.71 -1.80
C THR A 46 -8.19 -8.55 -2.75
N PRO A 47 -8.05 -9.87 -2.50
CA PRO A 47 -7.30 -10.74 -3.39
C PRO A 47 -7.94 -10.73 -4.79
N PRO A 48 -7.15 -10.91 -5.85
CA PRO A 48 -7.70 -11.05 -7.18
C PRO A 48 -8.67 -12.23 -7.18
N SER A 49 -9.84 -12.05 -7.81
CA SER A 49 -10.81 -13.13 -7.93
C SER A 49 -10.12 -14.35 -8.53
N THR A 50 -10.23 -15.49 -7.84
CA THR A 50 -9.71 -16.79 -8.30
C THR A 50 -10.54 -17.35 -9.47
N ALA A 51 -11.62 -16.66 -9.84
CA ALA A 51 -12.37 -16.98 -11.04
C ALA A 51 -11.46 -16.92 -12.27
N PRO A 52 -11.58 -17.86 -13.22
CA PRO A 52 -10.81 -17.83 -14.45
C PRO A 52 -11.00 -16.46 -15.12
N PRO A 53 -9.92 -15.82 -15.59
CA PRO A 53 -10.01 -14.52 -16.23
C PRO A 53 -10.99 -14.61 -17.38
N ASP A 54 -12.06 -13.82 -17.28
CA ASP A 54 -13.06 -13.77 -18.33
C ASP A 54 -12.39 -13.19 -19.58
N LYS A 55 -12.20 -14.01 -20.61
CA LYS A 55 -11.53 -13.63 -21.86
C LYS A 55 -12.22 -12.47 -22.59
N THR A 56 -13.42 -12.07 -22.17
CA THR A 56 -14.14 -10.91 -22.73
C THR A 56 -13.83 -9.59 -22.01
N LYS A 57 -13.18 -9.62 -20.84
CA LYS A 57 -12.79 -8.41 -20.10
C LYS A 57 -11.27 -8.25 -20.16
N SER A 58 -10.81 -7.23 -20.88
CA SER A 58 -9.39 -6.85 -21.04
C SER A 58 -8.74 -6.27 -19.77
N GLY A 59 -9.22 -6.65 -18.58
CA GLY A 59 -8.66 -6.25 -17.30
C GLY A 59 -8.43 -7.50 -16.47
N GLY A 60 -7.18 -7.96 -16.39
CA GLY A 60 -6.81 -9.00 -15.45
C GLY A 60 -7.27 -8.63 -14.04
N SER A 61 -7.67 -9.62 -13.24
CA SER A 61 -8.13 -9.45 -11.86
C SER A 61 -7.17 -8.53 -11.08
N THR A 62 -7.53 -7.26 -10.90
CA THR A 62 -6.70 -6.31 -10.16
C THR A 62 -6.94 -6.50 -8.68
N SER A 63 -5.87 -6.74 -7.92
CA SER A 63 -5.95 -6.75 -6.46
C SER A 63 -6.25 -5.33 -6.00
N THR A 64 -7.39 -5.12 -5.35
CA THR A 64 -7.73 -3.81 -4.77
C THR A 64 -7.11 -3.71 -3.39
N LEU A 65 -6.43 -2.60 -3.14
CA LEU A 65 -5.81 -2.32 -1.85
C LEU A 65 -6.50 -1.11 -1.21
N HIS A 66 -6.94 -1.27 0.03
CA HIS A 66 -7.38 -0.15 0.84
C HIS A 66 -6.30 0.16 1.86
N ILE A 67 -5.74 1.35 1.77
CA ILE A 67 -4.73 1.88 2.68
C ILE A 67 -5.31 3.13 3.32
N ASN A 68 -5.19 3.25 4.64
CA ASN A 68 -5.40 4.52 5.33
C ASN A 68 -4.06 5.20 5.51
N VAL A 69 -3.97 6.46 5.09
CA VAL A 69 -2.79 7.30 5.32
C VAL A 69 -3.22 8.43 6.24
N ASN A 70 -2.58 8.51 7.41
CA ASN A 70 -2.73 9.62 8.32
C ASN A 70 -1.47 10.48 8.25
N LEU A 71 -1.59 11.64 7.60
CA LEU A 71 -0.46 12.56 7.40
C LEU A 71 -0.01 13.12 8.75
N ASP A 72 1.30 13.27 8.93
CA ASP A 72 1.83 13.91 10.13
C ASP A 72 1.43 15.40 10.15
N PRO A 73 0.86 15.92 11.25
CA PRO A 73 0.47 17.30 11.37
C PRO A 73 1.72 18.20 11.54
N GLY A 74 2.42 18.46 10.43
CA GLY A 74 3.64 19.26 10.42
C GLY A 74 4.24 19.51 9.03
N GLU A 75 3.95 18.67 8.05
CA GLU A 75 4.40 18.86 6.67
C GLU A 75 3.45 19.83 5.95
N SER A 76 3.70 21.12 6.10
CA SER A 76 3.11 22.16 5.24
C SER A 76 3.49 21.85 3.79
N PHE A 77 2.57 21.25 3.04
CA PHE A 77 2.64 21.11 1.59
C PHE A 77 2.67 22.51 0.98
N HIS A 78 3.86 23.05 0.73
CA HIS A 78 4.01 24.30 0.00
C HIS A 78 3.97 24.01 -1.51
N PRO A 79 2.96 24.52 -2.24
CA PRO A 79 2.80 24.33 -3.68
C PRO A 79 3.85 25.08 -4.51
#